data_AF-A0A3A4JD80-F1
#
_entry.id   AF-A0A3A4JD80-F1
#
_cell.length_a   1.000
_cell.length_b   1.000
_cell.length_c   1.000
_cell.angle_alpha   90.00
_cell.angle_beta   90.00
_cell.angle_gamma   90.00
#
_symmetry.space_group_name_H-M   'P 1'
#
loop_
_entity.id
_entity.type
_entity.pdbx_description
1 polymer ?
#
loop_
_entity_poly.entity_id
_entity_poly.type
_entity_poly.pdbx_seq_one_letter_code
_entity_poly.pdbx_strand_id
1 'polypeptide(L)'
;MRFALPTLNGRIAPRPTTADKLLLVDPESVGRRVESLPLDDPSLTDLLALLNVHKADVLVCCGIDRSSKREINNCGIETIENVACAEEEAIEAIFENRLQSGYGLCETKENAAAQPPPDAEQRARAFVRGGAVIGDRDCAVFNGRPCNGGLNCPFGDLPRAEETRWSRTMLDAAQDVALQGEPSLCRLSEVVYFCLEMKYRKIGLAFCADLEEPARVAASVLKRFFDVVSVCCKVRGASETPAAGQDHQTASERERSRLCNPLGQAQVLNGSECEFIILVGLCVGADSILTKASQAPATTLFVKDKVLANNPIGAVYSKRYLKEAMRTAPNSSGGPEANGR
;
A
#
# COMPACT_ATOMS: atom_id res chain seq x y z
N MET A 1 -26.00 25.32 -1.12
CA MET A 1 -24.62 24.96 -1.56
C MET A 1 -24.69 23.76 -2.48
N ARG A 2 -24.14 23.83 -3.70
CA ARG A 2 -24.14 22.73 -4.67
C ARG A 2 -22.84 21.93 -4.59
N PHE A 3 -22.97 20.62 -4.35
CA PHE A 3 -21.85 19.70 -4.22
C PHE A 3 -21.58 18.99 -5.55
N ALA A 4 -20.31 18.83 -5.90
CA ALA A 4 -19.84 18.07 -7.05
C ALA A 4 -19.01 16.88 -6.58
N LEU A 5 -19.40 15.66 -6.96
CA LEU A 5 -18.80 14.41 -6.55
C LEU A 5 -18.31 13.70 -7.82
N PRO A 6 -17.02 13.82 -8.19
CA PRO A 6 -16.43 12.95 -9.19
C PRO A 6 -16.42 11.52 -8.66
N THR A 7 -16.85 10.59 -9.49
CA THR A 7 -17.09 9.19 -9.14
C THR A 7 -16.43 8.28 -10.15
N LEU A 8 -16.02 7.10 -9.69
CA LEU A 8 -15.42 6.04 -10.51
C LEU A 8 -16.03 4.72 -10.05
N ASN A 9 -16.67 3.98 -10.94
CA ASN A 9 -17.31 2.68 -10.64
C ASN A 9 -18.26 2.71 -9.42
N GLY A 10 -19.12 3.73 -9.30
CA GLY A 10 -20.14 3.78 -8.24
C GLY A 10 -19.66 4.33 -6.89
N ARG A 11 -18.45 4.90 -6.82
CA ARG A 11 -17.81 5.39 -5.59
C ARG A 11 -17.13 6.73 -5.83
N ILE A 12 -16.87 7.49 -4.76
CA ILE A 12 -16.08 8.72 -4.87
C ILE A 12 -14.71 8.40 -5.49
N ALA A 13 -14.35 9.14 -6.54
CA ALA A 13 -13.14 8.87 -7.29
C ALA A 13 -11.88 9.11 -6.44
N PRO A 14 -10.84 8.25 -6.56
CA PRO A 14 -9.56 8.44 -5.90
C PRO A 14 -8.95 9.82 -6.19
N ARG A 15 -9.06 10.28 -7.45
CA ARG A 15 -8.77 11.64 -7.88
C ARG A 15 -9.97 12.20 -8.65
N PRO A 16 -10.21 13.51 -8.60
CA PRO A 16 -11.22 14.14 -9.45
C PRO A 16 -11.03 13.89 -10.95
N THR A 17 -9.78 13.75 -11.40
CA THR A 17 -9.39 13.55 -12.80
C THR A 17 -9.46 12.10 -13.27
N THR A 18 -9.66 11.13 -12.35
CA THR A 18 -9.83 9.71 -12.71
C THR A 18 -11.30 9.28 -12.72
N ALA A 19 -12.22 10.24 -12.56
CA ALA A 19 -13.64 9.99 -12.51
C ALA A 19 -14.21 9.64 -13.90
N ASP A 20 -15.12 8.65 -13.93
CA ASP A 20 -15.93 8.29 -15.10
C ASP A 20 -17.28 9.03 -15.12
N LYS A 21 -17.62 9.70 -14.02
CA LYS A 21 -18.92 10.36 -13.83
C LYS A 21 -18.83 11.47 -12.79
N LEU A 22 -19.53 12.57 -13.01
CA LEU A 22 -19.72 13.67 -12.06
C LEU A 22 -21.16 13.65 -11.55
N LEU A 23 -21.34 13.55 -10.24
CA LEU A 23 -22.64 13.76 -9.60
C LEU A 23 -22.72 15.17 -9.05
N LEU A 24 -23.86 15.83 -9.27
CA LEU A 24 -24.17 17.14 -8.72
C LEU A 24 -25.34 17.01 -7.74
N VAL A 25 -25.11 17.38 -6.49
CA VAL A 25 -26.08 17.25 -5.41
C VAL A 25 -26.43 18.64 -4.88
N ASP A 26 -27.71 18.97 -4.85
CA ASP A 26 -28.23 20.19 -4.23
C ASP A 26 -29.10 19.83 -3.01
N PRO A 27 -28.60 20.03 -1.78
CA PRO A 27 -29.29 19.69 -0.54
C PRO A 27 -30.55 20.54 -0.31
N GLU A 28 -30.65 21.72 -0.93
CA GLU A 28 -31.80 22.62 -0.80
C GLU A 28 -32.88 22.34 -1.86
N SER A 29 -32.60 21.45 -2.81
CA SER A 29 -33.56 21.10 -3.87
C SER A 29 -34.76 20.34 -3.32
N VAL A 30 -35.97 20.81 -3.67
CA VAL A 30 -37.22 20.12 -3.34
C VAL A 30 -37.22 18.75 -4.01
N GLY A 31 -37.08 17.69 -3.20
CA GLY A 31 -37.05 16.30 -3.65
C GLY A 31 -35.67 15.64 -3.75
N ARG A 32 -34.61 16.21 -3.13
CA ARG A 32 -33.27 15.58 -3.06
C ARG A 32 -32.71 15.20 -4.43
N ARG A 33 -32.75 16.12 -5.39
CA ARG A 33 -32.36 15.83 -6.77
C ARG A 33 -30.84 15.65 -6.89
N VAL A 34 -30.45 14.62 -7.62
CA VAL A 34 -29.06 14.33 -7.99
C VAL A 34 -28.98 14.32 -9.51
N GLU A 35 -28.14 15.17 -10.08
CA GLU A 35 -27.83 15.16 -11.51
C GLU A 35 -26.56 14.35 -11.76
N SER A 36 -26.50 13.64 -12.87
CA SER A 36 -25.36 12.81 -13.25
C SER A 36 -24.89 13.16 -14.65
N LEU A 37 -23.58 13.36 -14.79
CA LEU A 37 -22.91 13.68 -16.04
C LEU A 37 -21.79 12.66 -16.28
N PRO A 38 -21.71 12.02 -17.45
CA PRO A 38 -20.58 11.17 -17.78
C PRO A 38 -19.30 12.00 -17.95
N LEU A 39 -18.17 11.44 -17.54
CA LEU A 39 -16.82 11.98 -17.72
C LEU A 39 -15.96 10.96 -18.46
N ASP A 40 -14.93 11.42 -19.17
CA ASP A 40 -13.97 10.57 -19.87
C ASP A 40 -12.55 11.03 -19.49
N ASP A 41 -12.00 10.45 -18.42
CA ASP A 41 -10.67 10.75 -17.84
C ASP A 41 -10.34 12.26 -17.91
N PRO A 42 -11.13 13.14 -17.25
CA PRO A 42 -11.06 14.58 -17.48
C PRO A 42 -9.74 15.18 -17.00
N SER A 43 -9.22 16.17 -17.73
CA SER A 43 -8.14 17.00 -17.20
C SER A 43 -8.64 17.89 -16.06
N LEU A 44 -7.72 18.42 -15.24
CA LEU A 44 -8.09 19.38 -14.19
C LEU A 44 -8.80 20.61 -14.78
N THR A 45 -8.38 21.07 -15.96
CA THR A 45 -8.99 22.20 -16.66
C THR A 45 -10.42 21.91 -17.10
N ASP A 46 -10.67 20.71 -17.64
CA ASP A 46 -12.02 20.29 -18.04
C ASP A 46 -12.94 20.21 -16.82
N LEU A 47 -12.44 19.64 -15.72
CA LEU A 47 -13.18 19.55 -14.48
C LEU A 47 -13.51 20.94 -13.92
N LEU A 48 -12.54 21.85 -13.86
CA LEU A 48 -12.77 23.24 -13.43
C LEU A 48 -13.83 23.95 -14.28
N ALA A 49 -13.79 23.75 -15.61
CA ALA A 49 -14.79 24.30 -16.51
C ALA A 49 -16.19 23.76 -16.19
N LEU A 50 -16.32 22.44 -15.97
CA LEU A 50 -17.58 21.81 -15.59
C LEU A 50 -18.10 22.32 -14.23
N LEU A 51 -17.23 22.39 -13.21
CA LEU A 51 -17.61 22.89 -11.89
C LEU A 51 -18.15 24.32 -11.97
N ASN A 52 -17.52 25.16 -12.79
CA ASN A 52 -17.96 26.55 -12.99
C ASN A 52 -19.28 26.64 -13.78
N VAL A 53 -19.42 25.87 -14.87
CA VAL A 53 -20.66 25.80 -15.68
C VAL A 53 -21.85 25.39 -14.82
N HIS A 54 -21.66 24.40 -13.94
CA HIS A 54 -22.71 23.87 -13.09
C HIS A 54 -22.88 24.61 -11.76
N LYS A 55 -22.07 25.65 -11.51
CA LYS A 55 -22.06 26.45 -10.28
C LYS A 55 -21.91 25.57 -9.03
N ALA A 56 -20.93 24.68 -9.05
CA ALA A 56 -20.56 23.90 -7.87
C ALA A 56 -19.87 24.81 -6.85
N ASP A 57 -20.33 24.75 -5.60
CA ASP A 57 -19.72 25.49 -4.48
C ASP A 57 -18.68 24.62 -3.77
N VAL A 58 -18.87 23.29 -3.80
CA VAL A 58 -18.05 22.32 -3.06
C VAL A 58 -17.68 21.14 -3.97
N LEU A 59 -16.40 20.79 -4.01
CA LEU A 59 -15.87 19.58 -4.63
C LEU A 59 -15.61 18.52 -3.56
N VAL A 60 -16.16 17.33 -3.74
CA VAL A 60 -15.97 16.18 -2.85
C VAL A 60 -15.11 15.14 -3.54
N CYS A 61 -13.97 14.79 -2.96
CA CYS A 61 -13.06 13.78 -3.55
C CYS A 61 -12.34 12.95 -2.49
N CYS A 62 -11.75 11.83 -2.91
CA CYS A 62 -10.95 11.00 -2.02
C CYS A 62 -9.57 11.63 -1.79
N GLY A 63 -8.85 12.01 -2.85
CA GLY A 63 -7.54 12.66 -2.76
C GLY A 63 -7.33 13.68 -3.86
N ILE A 64 -6.57 14.72 -3.54
CA ILE A 64 -6.18 15.78 -4.47
C ILE A 64 -4.79 16.32 -4.09
N ASP A 65 -3.94 16.56 -5.09
CA ASP A 65 -2.61 17.13 -4.84
C ASP A 65 -2.70 18.62 -4.43
N ARG A 66 -1.65 19.13 -3.78
CA ARG A 66 -1.63 20.51 -3.26
C ARG A 66 -1.76 21.58 -4.34
N SER A 67 -1.25 21.36 -5.55
CA SER A 67 -1.36 22.31 -6.66
C SER A 67 -2.80 22.39 -7.15
N SER A 68 -3.40 21.25 -7.50
CA SER A 68 -4.78 21.19 -7.99
C SER A 68 -5.77 21.74 -6.95
N LYS A 69 -5.58 21.43 -5.66
CA LYS A 69 -6.39 21.98 -4.59
C LYS A 69 -6.32 23.51 -4.52
N ARG A 70 -5.12 24.09 -4.66
CA ARG A 70 -4.95 25.55 -4.68
C ARG A 70 -5.66 26.18 -5.88
N GLU A 71 -5.57 25.57 -7.05
CA GLU A 71 -6.26 26.07 -8.25
C GLU A 71 -7.78 26.05 -8.07
N ILE A 72 -8.34 24.96 -7.55
CA ILE A 72 -9.79 24.84 -7.29
C ILE A 72 -10.25 25.86 -6.25
N ASN A 73 -9.52 25.99 -5.14
CA ASN A 73 -9.84 26.97 -4.10
C ASN A 73 -9.73 28.43 -4.62
N ASN A 74 -8.80 28.72 -5.53
CA ASN A 74 -8.67 30.04 -6.17
C ASN A 74 -9.88 30.38 -7.06
N CYS A 75 -10.61 29.36 -7.55
CA CYS A 75 -11.87 29.53 -8.27
C CYS A 75 -13.08 29.72 -7.33
N GLY A 76 -12.87 29.76 -6.01
CA GLY A 76 -13.94 29.93 -5.02
C GLY A 76 -14.71 28.65 -4.70
N ILE A 77 -14.21 27.49 -5.11
CA ILE A 77 -14.80 26.18 -4.84
C ILE A 77 -14.12 25.59 -3.61
N GLU A 78 -14.90 25.26 -2.58
CA GLU A 78 -14.38 24.57 -1.40
C GLU A 78 -14.08 23.10 -1.72
N THR A 79 -13.01 22.55 -1.16
CA THR A 79 -12.66 21.13 -1.37
C THR A 79 -12.83 20.32 -0.07
N ILE A 80 -13.72 19.33 -0.11
CA ILE A 80 -13.83 18.28 0.89
C ILE A 80 -13.08 17.05 0.36
N GLU A 81 -11.93 16.78 0.97
CA GLU A 81 -11.05 15.66 0.61
C GLU A 81 -11.10 14.55 1.66
N ASN A 82 -10.48 13.40 1.37
CA ASN A 82 -10.49 12.21 2.21
C ASN A 82 -11.88 11.57 2.35
N VAL A 83 -12.75 11.71 1.35
CA VAL A 83 -14.08 11.08 1.33
C VAL A 83 -14.02 9.79 0.52
N ALA A 84 -14.14 8.65 1.21
CA ALA A 84 -14.05 7.35 0.57
C ALA A 84 -15.21 6.43 0.92
N CYS A 85 -16.28 6.60 0.16
CA CYS A 85 -17.53 5.87 0.33
C CYS A 85 -18.19 5.59 -1.03
N ALA A 86 -19.27 4.82 -1.01
CA ALA A 86 -20.13 4.67 -2.18
C ALA A 86 -20.86 6.00 -2.47
N GLU A 87 -21.34 6.16 -3.71
CA GLU A 87 -22.12 7.34 -4.12
C GLU A 87 -23.31 7.61 -3.18
N GLU A 88 -24.09 6.57 -2.89
CA GLU A 88 -25.28 6.63 -2.05
C GLU A 88 -24.96 7.16 -0.64
N GLU A 89 -23.88 6.66 -0.04
CA GLU A 89 -23.41 7.04 1.29
C GLU A 89 -22.90 8.48 1.33
N ALA A 90 -22.20 8.94 0.28
CA ALA A 90 -21.79 10.33 0.16
C ALA A 90 -23.00 11.28 0.04
N ILE A 91 -23.98 10.89 -0.78
CA ILE A 91 -25.21 11.67 -0.99
C ILE A 91 -26.00 11.78 0.33
N GLU A 92 -26.17 10.67 1.06
CA GLU A 92 -26.82 10.67 2.37
C GLU A 92 -26.08 11.57 3.37
N ALA A 93 -24.75 11.48 3.44
CA ALA A 93 -23.94 12.30 4.33
C ALA A 93 -24.05 13.81 4.01
N ILE A 94 -24.21 14.18 2.73
CA ILE A 94 -24.47 15.58 2.32
C ILE A 94 -25.85 16.03 2.82
N PHE A 95 -26.90 15.23 2.65
CA PHE A 95 -28.23 15.58 3.14
C PHE A 95 -28.33 15.64 4.66
N GLU A 96 -27.49 14.91 5.38
CA GLU A 96 -27.43 14.90 6.84
C GLU A 96 -26.41 15.90 7.41
N ASN A 97 -25.75 16.68 6.54
CA ASN A 97 -24.71 17.65 6.91
C ASN A 97 -23.57 17.04 7.76
N ARG A 98 -23.15 15.81 7.40
CA ARG A 98 -22.11 15.03 8.08
C ARG A 98 -20.78 14.98 7.32
N LEU A 99 -20.72 15.58 6.14
CA LEU A 99 -19.54 15.55 5.27
C LEU A 99 -18.53 16.65 5.67
N GLN A 100 -17.30 16.27 5.97
CA GLN A 100 -16.20 17.20 6.28
C GLN A 100 -14.86 16.66 5.78
N SER A 101 -13.88 17.54 5.58
CA SER A 101 -12.52 17.12 5.22
C SER A 101 -11.89 16.31 6.36
N GLY A 102 -11.18 15.24 6.01
CA GLY A 102 -10.62 14.31 7.00
C GLY A 102 -11.59 13.17 7.33
N TYR A 103 -11.60 12.15 6.48
CA TYR A 103 -12.39 10.90 6.55
C TYR A 103 -13.88 10.98 6.21
N GLY A 104 -14.41 12.16 5.87
CA GLY A 104 -15.73 12.29 5.25
C GLY A 104 -16.94 11.99 6.15
N LEU A 105 -16.76 11.43 7.35
CA LEU A 105 -17.81 11.17 8.34
C LEU A 105 -17.26 11.40 9.76
N CYS A 106 -18.03 12.07 10.61
CA CYS A 106 -17.59 12.58 11.91
C CYS A 106 -17.32 11.49 12.95
N GLU A 107 -16.05 11.36 13.38
CA GLU A 107 -15.67 11.24 14.80
C GLU A 107 -14.44 12.14 15.09
N THR A 108 -14.31 12.56 16.34
CA THR A 108 -13.61 13.77 16.80
C THR A 108 -12.07 13.70 16.90
N LYS A 109 -11.45 14.80 16.45
CA LYS A 109 -10.24 15.54 16.92
C LYS A 109 -8.82 15.17 16.46
N GLU A 110 -8.26 16.15 15.73
CA GLU A 110 -6.95 16.83 15.78
C GLU A 110 -5.63 16.01 15.74
N ASN A 111 -4.77 16.31 14.75
CA ASN A 111 -3.43 16.89 15.02
C ASN A 111 -2.74 17.53 13.79
N ALA A 112 -2.03 18.64 14.03
CA ALA A 112 -1.30 19.42 13.05
C ALA A 112 0.04 18.76 12.61
N ALA A 113 0.32 18.75 11.30
CA ALA A 113 1.57 18.27 10.72
C ALA A 113 2.70 19.30 10.79
N ALA A 114 3.90 18.86 11.21
CA ALA A 114 5.11 19.67 11.27
C ALA A 114 5.80 19.80 9.90
N GLN A 115 6.34 20.98 9.62
CA GLN A 115 7.16 21.26 8.42
C GLN A 115 8.62 20.82 8.65
N PRO A 116 9.32 20.34 7.60
CA PRO A 116 10.74 20.01 7.69
C PRO A 116 11.62 21.28 7.81
N PRO A 117 12.79 21.18 8.46
CA PRO A 117 13.64 22.34 8.73
C PRO A 117 14.35 22.87 7.46
N PRO A 118 14.61 24.19 7.42
CA PRO A 118 15.07 24.91 6.21
C PRO A 118 16.56 24.75 5.86
N ASP A 119 17.33 23.92 6.58
CA ASP A 119 18.80 23.85 6.49
C ASP A 119 19.34 22.61 5.73
N ALA A 120 18.46 21.71 5.28
CA ALA A 120 18.85 20.44 4.65
C ALA A 120 19.68 20.64 3.36
N GLU A 121 19.38 21.68 2.56
CA GLU A 121 20.00 21.89 1.25
C GLU A 121 21.43 22.44 1.34
N GLN A 122 21.72 23.28 2.34
CA GLN A 122 23.07 23.84 2.55
C GLN A 122 24.06 22.81 3.09
N ARG A 123 23.60 21.89 3.95
CA ARG A 123 24.43 20.80 4.50
C ARG A 123 24.85 19.80 3.43
N ALA A 124 23.99 19.55 2.45
CA ALA A 124 24.29 18.64 1.35
C ALA A 124 25.33 19.20 0.37
N ARG A 125 25.32 20.52 0.09
CA ARG A 125 26.30 21.17 -0.80
C ARG A 125 27.73 21.18 -0.25
N ALA A 126 27.90 21.19 1.08
CA ALA A 126 29.21 21.15 1.72
C ALA A 126 29.92 19.80 1.54
N PHE A 127 29.17 18.70 1.41
CA PHE A 127 29.73 17.35 1.34
C PHE A 127 30.23 16.97 -0.06
N VAL A 128 29.67 17.58 -1.12
CA VAL A 128 30.04 17.31 -2.53
C VAL A 128 31.48 17.75 -2.86
N ARG A 129 32.09 18.65 -2.08
CA ARG A 129 33.47 19.13 -2.34
C ARG A 129 34.58 18.29 -1.71
N GLY A 130 34.26 17.36 -0.82
CA GLY A 130 35.24 16.50 -0.17
C GLY A 130 35.15 15.10 -0.74
N GLY A 131 36.00 14.77 -1.73
CA GLY A 131 36.20 13.40 -2.18
C GLY A 131 36.74 12.53 -1.05
N ALA A 132 35.88 12.05 -0.18
CA ALA A 132 36.19 11.06 0.83
C ALA A 132 35.86 9.68 0.24
N VAL A 133 36.88 8.83 0.13
CA VAL A 133 36.74 7.40 -0.07
C VAL A 133 35.81 6.88 1.02
N ILE A 134 34.59 6.48 0.66
CA ILE A 134 33.62 6.03 1.66
C ILE A 134 33.98 4.59 2.06
N GLY A 135 34.62 4.47 3.23
CA GLY A 135 34.63 3.25 4.01
C GLY A 135 33.20 2.87 4.41
N ASP A 136 32.93 1.55 4.35
CA ASP A 136 31.64 0.86 4.50
C ASP A 136 30.43 1.46 3.78
N ARG A 137 29.91 0.71 2.79
CA ARG A 137 28.66 1.02 2.05
C ARG A 137 27.41 0.74 2.89
N ASP A 138 27.38 1.24 4.13
CA ASP A 138 26.27 1.03 5.05
C ASP A 138 25.39 2.29 5.15
N CYS A 139 24.35 2.33 4.31
CA CYS A 139 23.37 3.41 4.32
C CYS A 139 22.52 3.45 5.60
N ALA A 140 22.34 2.31 6.28
CA ALA A 140 21.51 2.24 7.47
C ALA A 140 22.09 3.09 8.61
N VAL A 141 23.42 3.20 8.71
CA VAL A 141 24.13 3.96 9.75
C VAL A 141 24.65 5.34 9.28
N PHE A 142 24.57 5.63 7.99
CA PHE A 142 25.11 6.88 7.44
C PHE A 142 24.28 8.12 7.80
N ASN A 143 24.87 8.98 8.62
CA ASN A 143 24.34 10.27 9.02
C ASN A 143 24.68 11.33 7.97
N GLY A 144 23.84 11.47 6.95
CA GLY A 144 23.99 12.49 5.92
C GLY A 144 22.91 12.46 4.84
N ARG A 145 22.46 11.25 4.46
CA ARG A 145 21.37 10.92 3.51
C ARG A 145 20.85 12.11 2.68
N PRO A 146 21.68 12.66 1.77
CA PRO A 146 21.29 13.83 0.97
C PRO A 146 20.12 13.49 0.03
N CYS A 147 19.90 12.21 -0.24
CA CYS A 147 18.73 11.68 -0.94
C CYS A 147 17.39 11.99 -0.27
N ASN A 148 17.35 12.27 1.04
CA ASN A 148 16.13 12.77 1.70
C ASN A 148 15.69 14.15 1.14
N GLY A 149 16.64 14.93 0.61
CA GLY A 149 16.40 16.18 -0.10
C GLY A 149 16.38 16.02 -1.63
N GLY A 150 16.31 14.79 -2.15
CA GLY A 150 16.29 14.52 -3.59
C GLY A 150 17.65 14.56 -4.30
N LEU A 151 18.76 14.63 -3.57
CA LEU A 151 20.10 14.67 -4.15
C LEU A 151 20.69 13.26 -4.34
N ASN A 152 21.73 13.16 -5.18
CA ASN A 152 22.37 11.89 -5.52
C ASN A 152 22.90 11.15 -4.28
N CYS A 153 22.79 9.83 -4.31
CA CYS A 153 23.32 8.95 -3.27
C CYS A 153 24.85 9.06 -3.22
N PRO A 154 25.47 9.26 -2.05
CA PRO A 154 26.93 9.30 -1.94
C PRO A 154 27.58 7.91 -2.13
N PHE A 155 26.81 6.83 -1.95
CA PHE A 155 27.31 5.45 -2.07
C PHE A 155 27.36 4.90 -3.50
N GLY A 156 26.84 5.63 -4.48
CA GLY A 156 26.84 5.19 -5.86
C GLY A 156 26.57 6.34 -6.82
N ASP A 157 27.36 6.40 -7.88
CA ASP A 157 27.04 7.21 -9.04
C ASP A 157 25.94 6.48 -9.84
N LEU A 158 24.70 6.86 -9.57
CA LEU A 158 23.54 6.23 -10.18
C LEU A 158 23.20 6.97 -11.48
N PRO A 159 23.24 6.31 -12.65
CA PRO A 159 22.68 6.89 -13.84
C PRO A 159 21.19 7.15 -13.61
N ARG A 160 20.64 8.16 -14.27
CA ARG A 160 19.20 8.45 -14.19
C ARG A 160 18.46 7.18 -14.63
N ALA A 161 17.71 6.58 -13.69
CA ALA A 161 16.98 5.36 -13.98
C ALA A 161 16.00 5.62 -15.14
N GLU A 162 16.00 4.75 -16.15
CA GLU A 162 15.00 4.78 -17.20
C GLU A 162 13.68 4.29 -16.63
N GLU A 163 12.89 5.23 -16.11
CA GLU A 163 11.55 4.92 -15.64
C GLU A 163 10.67 4.52 -16.82
N THR A 164 10.17 3.28 -16.76
CA THR A 164 9.10 2.83 -17.64
C THR A 164 7.79 3.52 -17.30
N ARG A 165 6.85 3.58 -18.26
CA ARG A 165 5.49 4.06 -18.01
C ARG A 165 4.85 3.33 -16.82
N TRP A 166 5.02 2.01 -16.75
CA TRP A 166 4.49 1.18 -15.68
C TRP A 166 5.05 1.56 -14.30
N SER A 167 6.38 1.73 -14.18
CA SER A 167 7.01 2.10 -12.91
C SER A 167 6.62 3.52 -12.46
N ARG A 168 6.40 4.45 -13.39
CA ARG A 168 5.88 5.79 -13.05
C ARG A 168 4.47 5.71 -12.50
N THR A 169 3.56 5.07 -13.23
CA THR A 169 2.17 4.93 -12.79
C THR A 169 2.07 4.23 -11.43
N MET A 170 2.90 3.23 -11.18
CA MET A 170 2.97 2.54 -9.89
C MET A 170 3.46 3.45 -8.75
N LEU A 171 4.46 4.29 -9.01
CA LEU A 171 4.97 5.24 -8.02
C LEU A 171 4.00 6.39 -7.77
N ASP A 172 3.33 6.90 -8.81
CA ASP A 172 2.30 7.93 -8.69
C ASP A 172 1.15 7.41 -7.80
N ALA A 173 0.68 6.18 -8.04
CA ALA A 173 -0.35 5.56 -7.20
C ALA A 173 0.10 5.32 -5.76
N ALA A 174 1.36 4.92 -5.56
CA ALA A 174 1.91 4.78 -4.21
C ALA A 174 2.02 6.14 -3.50
N GLN A 175 2.40 7.20 -4.21
CA GLN A 175 2.49 8.55 -3.67
C GLN A 175 1.11 9.08 -3.28
N ASP A 176 0.08 8.84 -4.09
CA ASP A 176 -1.26 9.34 -3.79
C ASP A 176 -1.90 8.66 -2.59
N VAL A 177 -1.58 7.38 -2.35
CA VAL A 177 -1.92 6.69 -1.09
C VAL A 177 -1.10 7.24 0.08
N ALA A 178 0.17 7.57 -0.11
CA ALA A 178 1.08 8.02 0.95
C ALA A 178 0.97 9.52 1.31
N LEU A 179 0.47 10.36 0.40
CA LEU A 179 0.33 11.82 0.55
C LEU A 179 -1.04 12.22 1.09
N GLN A 180 -1.93 11.26 1.37
CA GLN A 180 -3.10 11.48 2.22
C GLN A 180 -2.61 12.14 3.51
N GLY A 181 -3.09 13.35 3.80
CA GLY A 181 -2.45 14.29 4.74
C GLY A 181 -2.30 13.82 6.19
N GLU A 182 -2.93 12.69 6.55
CA GLU A 182 -2.73 11.96 7.80
C GLU A 182 -2.60 10.45 7.52
N PRO A 183 -1.91 9.66 8.37
CA PRO A 183 -1.85 8.20 8.28
C PRO A 183 -3.20 7.57 8.63
N SER A 184 -4.15 7.71 7.70
CA SER A 184 -5.54 7.26 7.76
C SER A 184 -5.76 5.80 7.47
N LEU A 185 -4.90 5.25 6.63
CA LEU A 185 -5.14 3.99 5.98
C LEU A 185 -4.26 2.94 6.63
N CYS A 186 -4.90 1.87 7.12
CA CYS A 186 -4.15 0.67 7.42
C CYS A 186 -3.69 0.02 6.10
N ARG A 187 -2.67 -0.84 6.16
CA ARG A 187 -2.09 -1.50 4.97
C ARG A 187 -3.13 -2.20 4.08
N LEU A 188 -4.18 -2.79 4.66
CA LEU A 188 -5.24 -3.42 3.87
C LEU A 188 -5.98 -2.39 3.01
N SER A 189 -6.32 -1.24 3.59
CA SER A 189 -6.95 -0.13 2.87
C SER A 189 -6.01 0.43 1.81
N GLU A 190 -4.73 0.68 2.15
CA GLU A 190 -3.71 1.14 1.20
C GLU A 190 -3.65 0.25 -0.06
N VAL A 191 -3.63 -1.07 0.13
CA VAL A 191 -3.61 -2.04 -0.98
C VAL A 191 -4.86 -1.94 -1.84
N VAL A 192 -6.03 -1.76 -1.23
CA VAL A 192 -7.30 -1.60 -1.97
C VAL A 192 -7.26 -0.33 -2.83
N TYR A 193 -6.90 0.83 -2.26
CA TYR A 193 -6.82 2.09 -3.03
C TYR A 193 -5.78 2.02 -4.13
N PHE A 194 -4.60 1.51 -3.81
CA PHE A 194 -3.53 1.32 -4.78
C PHE A 194 -3.99 0.46 -5.97
N CYS A 195 -4.64 -0.68 -5.72
CA CYS A 195 -5.10 -1.56 -6.79
C CYS A 195 -6.23 -0.93 -7.63
N LEU A 196 -7.13 -0.17 -6.99
CA LEU A 196 -8.19 0.57 -7.69
C LEU A 196 -7.60 1.64 -8.62
N GLU A 197 -6.60 2.37 -8.13
CA GLU A 197 -5.93 3.41 -8.90
C GLU A 197 -5.13 2.85 -10.08
N MET A 198 -4.48 1.70 -9.87
CA MET A 198 -3.83 0.94 -10.94
C MET A 198 -4.82 0.32 -11.94
N LYS A 199 -6.13 0.49 -11.73
CA LYS A 199 -7.21 -0.07 -12.55
C LYS A 199 -7.13 -1.60 -12.67
N TYR A 200 -6.55 -2.29 -11.68
CA TYR A 200 -6.50 -3.75 -11.66
C TYR A 200 -7.89 -4.34 -11.42
N ARG A 201 -8.19 -5.44 -12.13
CA ARG A 201 -9.45 -6.16 -12.01
C ARG A 201 -9.29 -7.52 -11.35
N LYS A 202 -8.21 -8.24 -11.63
CA LYS A 202 -7.96 -9.58 -11.08
C LYS A 202 -6.77 -9.60 -10.13
N ILE A 203 -7.03 -9.95 -8.88
CA ILE A 203 -6.04 -9.95 -7.79
C ILE A 203 -5.77 -11.39 -7.33
N GLY A 204 -4.49 -11.74 -7.27
CA GLY A 204 -4.03 -12.99 -6.68
C GLY A 204 -3.85 -12.84 -5.17
N LEU A 205 -4.33 -13.80 -4.38
CA LEU A 205 -4.12 -13.84 -2.93
C LEU A 205 -3.45 -15.16 -2.53
N ALA A 206 -2.15 -15.11 -2.26
CA ALA A 206 -1.38 -16.27 -1.81
C ALA A 206 -1.29 -16.30 -0.28
N PHE A 207 -1.68 -17.40 0.35
CA PHE A 207 -1.75 -17.45 1.82
C PHE A 207 -1.21 -18.73 2.43
N CYS A 208 -0.82 -18.66 3.72
CA CYS A 208 -0.44 -19.84 4.49
C CYS A 208 -1.65 -20.55 5.12
N ALA A 209 -1.65 -21.88 5.07
CA ALA A 209 -2.68 -22.70 5.74
C ALA A 209 -2.85 -22.39 7.24
N ASP A 210 -1.75 -22.15 7.97
CA ASP A 210 -1.81 -21.79 9.41
C ASP A 210 -2.48 -20.42 9.67
N LEU A 211 -2.68 -19.60 8.63
CA LEU A 211 -3.27 -18.25 8.70
C LEU A 211 -4.45 -18.14 7.73
N GLU A 212 -5.21 -19.24 7.58
CA GLU A 212 -6.37 -19.31 6.69
C GLU A 212 -7.49 -18.34 7.11
N GLU A 213 -7.77 -18.22 8.41
CA GLU A 213 -8.83 -17.34 8.93
C GLU A 213 -8.59 -15.87 8.55
N PRO A 214 -7.43 -15.24 8.86
CA PRO A 214 -7.19 -13.86 8.45
C PRO A 214 -7.05 -13.72 6.93
N ALA A 215 -6.57 -14.75 6.22
CA ALA A 215 -6.54 -14.75 4.76
C ALA A 215 -7.95 -14.75 4.14
N ARG A 216 -8.90 -15.47 4.74
CA ARG A 216 -10.31 -15.50 4.32
C ARG A 216 -10.97 -14.14 4.54
N VAL A 217 -10.68 -13.48 5.66
CA VAL A 217 -11.14 -12.11 5.93
C VAL A 217 -10.55 -11.12 4.92
N ALA A 218 -9.23 -11.17 4.66
CA ALA A 218 -8.62 -10.31 3.65
C ALA A 218 -9.24 -10.55 2.25
N ALA A 219 -9.43 -11.81 1.87
CA ALA A 219 -10.07 -12.17 0.61
C ALA A 219 -11.51 -11.69 0.51
N SER A 220 -12.31 -11.76 1.59
CA SER A 220 -13.70 -11.29 1.56
C SER A 220 -13.79 -9.78 1.38
N VAL A 221 -12.87 -9.02 1.98
CA VAL A 221 -12.75 -7.57 1.77
C VAL A 221 -12.37 -7.27 0.32
N LEU A 222 -11.34 -7.93 -0.22
CA LEU A 222 -10.86 -7.70 -1.59
C LEU A 222 -11.91 -8.07 -2.66
N LYS A 223 -12.69 -9.14 -2.43
CA LYS A 223 -13.77 -9.58 -3.34
C LYS A 223 -14.90 -8.57 -3.52
N ARG A 224 -14.98 -7.56 -2.65
CA ARG A 224 -15.93 -6.43 -2.82
C ARG A 224 -15.51 -5.48 -3.95
N PHE A 225 -14.25 -5.53 -4.38
CA PHE A 225 -13.66 -4.57 -5.32
C PHE A 225 -13.04 -5.25 -6.56
N PHE A 226 -12.61 -6.51 -6.45
CA PHE A 226 -11.85 -7.21 -7.48
C PHE A 226 -12.32 -8.65 -7.70
N ASP A 227 -11.96 -9.24 -8.84
CA ASP A 227 -11.97 -10.69 -9.06
C ASP A 227 -10.77 -11.32 -8.34
N VAL A 228 -11.01 -12.12 -7.29
CA VAL A 228 -9.96 -12.61 -6.40
C VAL A 228 -9.72 -14.11 -6.59
N VAL A 229 -8.50 -14.45 -6.99
CA VAL A 229 -8.00 -15.83 -7.05
C VAL A 229 -7.14 -16.11 -5.82
N SER A 230 -7.64 -16.90 -4.87
CA SER A 230 -6.91 -17.25 -3.65
C SER A 230 -6.26 -18.62 -3.72
N VAL A 231 -4.99 -18.74 -3.31
CA VAL A 231 -4.22 -19.99 -3.37
C VAL A 231 -3.49 -20.29 -2.06
N CYS A 232 -3.76 -21.46 -1.49
CA CYS A 232 -3.11 -21.94 -0.26
C CYS A 232 -1.68 -22.40 -0.52
N CYS A 233 -0.80 -22.22 0.47
CA CYS A 233 0.61 -22.66 0.41
C CYS A 233 0.80 -24.17 0.26
N LYS A 234 -0.24 -24.97 0.45
CA LYS A 234 -0.22 -26.44 0.27
C LYS A 234 -0.73 -26.90 -1.10
N VAL A 235 -0.89 -25.99 -2.06
CA VAL A 235 -1.39 -26.29 -3.41
C VAL A 235 -0.53 -27.36 -4.12
N ARG A 236 -1.18 -28.36 -4.71
CA ARG A 236 -0.55 -29.48 -5.44
C ARG A 236 -1.43 -29.90 -6.62
N GLY A 237 -0.83 -30.51 -7.64
CA GLY A 237 -1.56 -31.04 -8.79
C GLY A 237 -2.31 -32.33 -8.46
N ALA A 238 -3.39 -32.62 -9.19
CA ALA A 238 -4.21 -33.83 -8.98
C ALA A 238 -3.44 -35.16 -9.15
N SER A 239 -2.33 -35.16 -9.90
CA SER A 239 -1.45 -36.32 -10.08
C SER A 239 -0.44 -36.51 -8.95
N GLU A 240 -0.32 -35.56 -8.02
CA GLU A 240 0.56 -35.65 -6.86
C GLU A 240 -0.19 -36.30 -5.69
N THR A 241 -0.58 -37.57 -5.86
CA THR A 241 -1.06 -38.41 -4.74
C THR A 241 -0.02 -38.37 -3.61
N PRO A 242 -0.45 -38.37 -2.32
CA PRO A 242 0.49 -38.56 -1.22
C PRO A 242 1.29 -39.83 -1.51
N ALA A 243 2.62 -39.76 -1.37
CA ALA A 243 3.49 -40.91 -1.61
C ALA A 243 2.93 -42.14 -0.89
N ALA A 244 2.71 -43.23 -1.64
CA ALA A 244 2.23 -44.50 -1.11
C ALA A 244 3.15 -44.93 0.05
N GLY A 245 2.60 -44.97 1.28
CA GLY A 245 3.37 -45.17 2.50
C GLY A 245 2.87 -44.42 3.74
N GLN A 246 1.84 -43.56 3.61
CA GLN A 246 1.26 -42.80 4.74
C GLN A 246 0.11 -43.49 5.47
N ASP A 247 -0.18 -44.76 5.17
CA ASP A 247 -1.33 -45.49 5.74
C ASP A 247 -1.30 -45.60 7.27
N HIS A 248 -0.11 -45.54 7.88
CA HIS A 248 0.08 -45.59 9.34
C HIS A 248 0.21 -44.22 10.03
N GLN A 249 0.17 -43.11 9.28
CA GLN A 249 0.23 -41.77 9.87
C GLN A 249 -1.13 -41.34 10.39
N THR A 250 -1.16 -40.80 11.61
CA THR A 250 -2.33 -40.09 12.15
C THR A 250 -2.73 -38.94 11.22
N ALA A 251 -4.00 -38.52 11.26
CA ALA A 251 -4.47 -37.38 10.45
C ALA A 251 -3.57 -36.14 10.63
N SER A 252 -3.07 -35.89 11.85
CA SER A 252 -2.16 -34.77 12.14
C SER A 252 -0.77 -34.90 11.50
N GLU A 253 -0.26 -36.13 11.34
CA GLU A 253 1.04 -36.40 10.71
C GLU A 253 0.93 -36.28 9.19
N ARG A 254 -0.19 -36.72 8.60
CA ARG A 254 -0.48 -36.52 7.17
C ARG A 254 -0.60 -35.03 6.83
N GLU A 255 -1.29 -34.25 7.67
CA GLU A 255 -1.41 -32.78 7.58
C GLU A 255 -0.04 -32.09 7.62
N ARG A 256 0.84 -32.51 8.55
CA ARG A 256 2.21 -32.00 8.70
C ARG A 256 3.16 -32.44 7.58
N SER A 257 2.91 -33.58 6.96
CA SER A 257 3.76 -34.12 5.88
C SER A 257 3.63 -33.36 4.57
N ARG A 258 2.55 -32.60 4.37
CA ARG A 258 2.33 -31.82 3.15
C ARG A 258 3.23 -30.59 3.20
N LEU A 259 4.39 -30.65 2.54
CA LEU A 259 5.30 -29.51 2.42
C LEU A 259 4.63 -28.34 1.69
N CYS A 260 5.08 -27.12 1.95
CA CYS A 260 4.60 -25.94 1.23
C CYS A 260 5.11 -25.96 -0.22
N ASN A 261 4.29 -25.52 -1.17
CA ASN A 261 4.60 -25.45 -2.59
C ASN A 261 4.42 -24.01 -3.13
N PRO A 262 5.35 -23.09 -2.82
CA PRO A 262 5.25 -21.70 -3.29
C PRO A 262 5.36 -21.56 -4.83
N LEU A 263 6.06 -22.49 -5.50
CA LEU A 263 6.10 -22.52 -6.97
C LEU A 263 4.73 -22.90 -7.56
N GLY A 264 4.03 -23.85 -6.95
CA GLY A 264 2.65 -24.17 -7.30
C GLY A 264 1.70 -22.98 -7.08
N GLN A 265 1.91 -22.18 -6.02
CA GLN A 265 1.14 -20.95 -5.83
C GLN A 265 1.38 -19.97 -6.99
N ALA A 266 2.65 -19.75 -7.36
CA ALA A 266 3.02 -18.90 -8.49
C ALA A 266 2.40 -19.41 -9.81
N GLN A 267 2.46 -20.72 -10.06
CA GLN A 267 1.88 -21.33 -11.27
C GLN A 267 0.38 -21.09 -11.37
N VAL A 268 -0.38 -21.29 -10.28
CA VAL A 268 -1.83 -21.05 -10.28
C VAL A 268 -2.14 -19.58 -10.50
N LEU A 269 -1.43 -18.67 -9.83
CA LEU A 269 -1.68 -17.23 -9.93
C LEU A 269 -1.28 -16.67 -11.30
N ASN A 270 -0.12 -17.06 -11.83
CA ASN A 270 0.31 -16.68 -13.17
C ASN A 270 -0.63 -17.24 -14.24
N GLY A 271 -1.02 -18.52 -14.12
CA GLY A 271 -1.96 -19.16 -15.04
C GLY A 271 -3.39 -18.62 -14.95
N SER A 272 -3.72 -17.91 -13.87
CA SER A 272 -5.00 -17.20 -13.72
C SER A 272 -4.96 -15.77 -14.25
N GLU A 273 -3.80 -15.31 -14.74
CA GLU A 273 -3.57 -13.96 -15.27
C GLU A 273 -3.94 -12.87 -14.25
N CYS A 274 -3.55 -13.06 -12.99
CA CYS A 274 -3.68 -12.02 -11.97
C CYS A 274 -2.78 -10.83 -12.33
N GLU A 275 -3.27 -9.61 -12.12
CA GLU A 275 -2.57 -8.37 -12.47
C GLU A 275 -1.72 -7.85 -11.29
N PHE A 276 -2.06 -8.28 -10.07
CA PHE A 276 -1.33 -7.97 -8.85
C PHE A 276 -1.48 -9.13 -7.85
N ILE A 277 -0.43 -9.42 -7.08
CA ILE A 277 -0.40 -10.54 -6.13
C ILE A 277 -0.18 -10.02 -4.70
N ILE A 278 -1.06 -10.44 -3.79
CA ILE A 278 -1.01 -10.13 -2.37
C ILE A 278 -0.58 -11.38 -1.60
N LEU A 279 0.51 -11.28 -0.86
CA LEU A 279 1.04 -12.34 0.00
C LEU A 279 0.53 -12.15 1.42
N VAL A 280 0.02 -13.23 2.00
CA VAL A 280 -0.65 -13.21 3.31
C VAL A 280 -0.08 -14.29 4.21
N GLY A 281 0.75 -13.89 5.18
CA GLY A 281 1.20 -14.76 6.25
C GLY A 281 2.10 -15.91 5.78
N LEU A 282 2.87 -15.71 4.71
CA LEU A 282 3.86 -16.70 4.26
C LEU A 282 5.13 -16.64 5.13
N CYS A 283 5.86 -17.76 5.21
CA CYS A 283 7.17 -17.77 5.84
C CYS A 283 8.22 -17.18 4.88
N VAL A 284 9.36 -16.73 5.42
CA VAL A 284 10.44 -16.05 4.68
C VAL A 284 10.79 -16.73 3.35
N GLY A 285 10.99 -18.06 3.38
CA GLY A 285 11.34 -18.82 2.18
C GLY A 285 10.21 -18.91 1.14
N ALA A 286 8.98 -19.18 1.58
CA ALA A 286 7.83 -19.28 0.67
C ALA A 286 7.48 -17.93 0.04
N ASP A 287 7.53 -16.85 0.84
CA ASP A 287 7.32 -15.48 0.40
C ASP A 287 8.36 -15.09 -0.67
N SER A 288 9.65 -15.32 -0.38
CA SER A 288 10.74 -15.02 -1.31
C SER A 288 10.64 -15.77 -2.64
N ILE A 289 10.32 -17.07 -2.59
CA ILE A 289 10.17 -17.90 -3.80
C ILE A 289 8.98 -17.42 -4.63
N LEU A 290 7.83 -17.17 -4.00
CA LEU A 290 6.64 -16.71 -4.70
C LEU A 290 6.87 -15.34 -5.34
N THR A 291 7.42 -14.38 -4.60
CA THR A 291 7.72 -13.03 -5.10
C THR A 291 8.67 -13.09 -6.31
N LYS A 292 9.68 -13.96 -6.27
CA LYS A 292 10.61 -14.16 -7.40
C LYS A 292 9.96 -14.85 -8.61
N ALA A 293 9.06 -15.79 -8.39
CA ALA A 293 8.42 -16.59 -9.44
C ALA A 293 7.13 -15.95 -10.02
N SER A 294 6.62 -14.90 -9.38
CA SER A 294 5.44 -14.17 -9.83
C SER A 294 5.75 -13.37 -11.10
N GLN A 295 4.85 -13.45 -12.08
CA GLN A 295 4.93 -12.61 -13.29
C GLN A 295 4.32 -11.23 -13.06
N ALA A 296 3.26 -11.16 -12.24
CA ALA A 296 2.67 -9.91 -11.81
C ALA A 296 3.45 -9.31 -10.63
N PRO A 297 3.42 -7.96 -10.46
CA PRO A 297 3.90 -7.31 -9.26
C PRO A 297 3.24 -7.90 -8.00
N ALA A 298 4.05 -8.04 -6.95
CA ALA A 298 3.64 -8.68 -5.72
C ALA A 298 3.96 -7.79 -4.50
N THR A 299 3.09 -7.83 -3.50
CA THR A 299 3.31 -7.17 -2.21
C THR A 299 2.87 -8.06 -1.05
N THR A 300 3.49 -7.89 0.11
CA THR A 300 3.14 -8.63 1.32
C THR A 300 2.26 -7.76 2.22
N LEU A 301 1.05 -8.24 2.50
CA LEU A 301 0.09 -7.58 3.41
C LEU A 301 0.53 -7.72 4.86
N PHE A 302 0.90 -8.93 5.27
CA PHE A 302 1.58 -9.24 6.52
C PHE A 302 2.36 -10.54 6.40
N VAL A 303 3.41 -10.71 7.21
CA VAL A 303 4.26 -11.90 7.20
C VAL A 303 3.85 -12.89 8.28
N LYS A 304 4.34 -14.13 8.19
CA LYS A 304 4.19 -15.10 9.27
C LYS A 304 5.19 -14.82 10.39
N ASP A 305 4.68 -14.51 11.57
CA ASP A 305 5.47 -14.48 12.80
C ASP A 305 4.69 -15.18 13.91
N LYS A 306 5.09 -16.40 14.23
CA LYS A 306 4.42 -17.23 15.25
C LYS A 306 4.66 -16.71 16.67
N VAL A 307 5.69 -15.89 16.88
CA VAL A 307 6.09 -15.40 18.20
C VAL A 307 5.49 -14.02 18.48
N LEU A 308 5.46 -13.15 17.46
CA LEU A 308 5.03 -11.75 17.59
C LEU A 308 3.68 -11.48 16.95
N ALA A 309 2.80 -12.49 16.92
CA ALA A 309 1.44 -12.37 16.37
C ALA A 309 1.44 -11.74 14.97
N ASN A 310 2.33 -12.21 14.09
CA ASN A 310 2.50 -11.72 12.72
C ASN A 310 2.97 -10.26 12.59
N ASN A 311 3.54 -9.67 13.66
CA ASN A 311 4.06 -8.31 13.71
C ASN A 311 5.59 -8.28 13.98
N PRO A 312 6.43 -8.57 12.96
CA PRO A 312 7.88 -8.76 13.14
C PRO A 312 8.62 -7.48 13.52
N ILE A 313 8.04 -6.30 13.29
CA ILE A 313 8.67 -5.02 13.68
C ILE A 313 8.86 -4.95 15.20
N GLY A 314 8.06 -5.69 15.98
CA GLY A 314 8.24 -5.82 17.42
C GLY A 314 9.60 -6.41 17.81
N ALA A 315 10.20 -7.26 16.96
CA ALA A 315 11.50 -7.87 17.25
C ALA A 315 12.63 -6.82 17.31
N VAL A 316 12.61 -5.86 16.38
CA VAL A 316 13.66 -4.84 16.26
C VAL A 316 13.56 -3.74 17.32
N TYR A 317 12.39 -3.56 17.93
CA TYR A 317 12.22 -2.64 19.08
C TYR A 317 12.41 -3.34 20.44
N SER A 318 12.49 -4.67 20.46
CA SER A 318 12.60 -5.45 21.68
C SER A 318 14.06 -5.62 22.12
N LYS A 319 14.40 -5.03 23.27
CA LYS A 319 15.72 -5.21 23.91
C LYS A 319 16.08 -6.69 24.11
N ARG A 320 15.09 -7.57 24.33
CA ARG A 320 15.32 -9.01 24.52
C ARG A 320 15.82 -9.66 23.23
N TYR A 321 15.07 -9.50 22.14
CA TYR A 321 15.44 -10.12 20.85
C TYR A 321 16.72 -9.53 20.28
N LEU A 322 16.94 -8.21 20.45
CA LEU A 322 18.20 -7.57 20.06
C LEU A 322 19.40 -8.13 20.85
N LYS A 323 19.29 -8.29 22.17
CA LYS A 323 20.36 -8.91 22.98
C LYS A 323 20.65 -10.34 22.55
N GLU A 324 19.63 -11.10 22.18
CA GLU A 324 19.78 -12.46 21.67
C GLU A 324 20.49 -12.48 20.32
N ALA A 325 20.09 -11.61 19.39
CA ALA A 325 20.74 -11.48 18.08
C ALA A 325 22.18 -10.96 18.15
N MET A 326 22.51 -10.15 19.17
CA MET A 326 23.84 -9.57 19.39
C MET A 326 24.75 -10.43 20.28
N ARG A 327 24.29 -11.58 20.78
CA ARG A 327 25.16 -12.54 21.49
C ARG A 327 26.10 -13.19 20.46
N THR A 328 27.34 -12.70 20.41
CA THR A 328 28.41 -13.38 19.70
C THR A 328 28.60 -14.80 20.27
N ALA A 329 28.85 -15.78 19.38
CA ALA A 329 29.25 -17.12 19.81
C ALA A 329 30.42 -17.02 20.80
N PRO A 330 30.51 -17.90 21.82
CA PRO A 330 31.65 -17.88 22.72
C PRO A 330 32.93 -18.04 21.91
N ASN A 331 33.87 -17.11 22.09
CA ASN A 331 35.18 -17.14 21.44
C ASN A 331 35.83 -18.51 21.65
N SER A 332 35.91 -19.30 20.58
CA SER A 332 36.84 -20.41 20.48
C SER A 332 38.25 -19.84 20.25
N SER A 333 38.80 -19.22 21.28
CA SER A 333 40.23 -18.90 21.35
C SER A 333 40.79 -19.58 22.58
N GLY A 334 41.03 -20.89 22.43
CA GLY A 334 42.01 -21.60 23.24
C GLY A 334 43.38 -20.95 22.99
N GLY A 335 43.88 -20.23 23.99
CA GLY A 335 45.29 -19.90 24.16
C GLY A 335 45.80 -20.65 25.40
N PRO A 336 47.01 -21.22 25.37
CA PRO A 336 47.42 -22.27 26.29
C PRO A 336 47.54 -21.77 27.73
N GLU A 337 47.12 -22.61 28.67
CA GLU A 337 47.52 -22.51 30.08
C GLU A 337 49.06 -22.56 30.15
N ALA A 338 49.67 -21.42 30.46
CA ALA A 338 51.06 -21.37 30.88
C ALA A 338 51.13 -21.94 32.31
N ASN A 339 51.28 -23.26 32.37
CA ASN A 339 51.56 -23.99 33.59
C ASN A 339 53.09 -24.06 33.81
N GLY A 340 53.56 -23.51 34.93
CA GLY A 340 54.80 -23.89 35.60
C GLY A 340 56.11 -23.24 35.12
N ARG A 341 56.69 -22.34 35.93
CA ARG A 341 57.64 -22.67 37.01
C ARG A 341 58.01 -21.42 37.80
#